data_AF-A0A1F2SYL2-F1
#
_entry.id   AF-A0A1F2SYL2-F1
#
_cell.length_a   1.000
_cell.length_b   1.000
_cell.length_c   1.000
_cell.angle_alpha   90.00
_cell.angle_beta   90.00
_cell.angle_gamma   90.00
#
_symmetry.space_group_name_H-M   'P 1'
#
loop_
_entity.id
_entity.type
_entity.pdbx_description
1 polymer ?
#
loop_
_entity_poly.entity_id
_entity_poly.type
_entity_poly.pdbx_seq_one_letter_code
_entity_poly.pdbx_strand_id
1 'polypeptide(L)'
;MAHQRWATGVLAFWYPLMEPPAVRKFERDVIATGIRKILKLELSVLPESRSGSLRGCGMLVVNPPWEFGEEAAPMLAWLWQILSPRGEGGHGVSWLAPE
;
A
#
# COMPACT_ATOMS: atom_id res chain seq x y z
N MET A 1 6.11 -18.56 0.45
CA MET A 1 7.09 -19.20 1.35
C MET A 1 7.14 -18.59 2.75
N ALA A 2 7.33 -17.27 2.93
CA ALA A 2 7.37 -16.66 4.28
C ALA A 2 6.07 -16.87 5.08
N HIS A 3 4.93 -16.45 4.52
CA HIS A 3 3.61 -16.67 5.13
C HIS A 3 3.29 -18.16 5.37
N GLN A 4 3.70 -19.06 4.47
CA GLN A 4 3.49 -20.51 4.64
C GLN A 4 4.26 -21.08 5.84
N ARG A 5 5.39 -20.49 6.21
CA ARG A 5 6.22 -20.93 7.34
C ARG A 5 5.81 -20.24 8.65
N TRP A 6 5.19 -19.07 8.57
CA TRP A 6 4.73 -18.30 9.74
C TRP A 6 3.44 -17.55 9.42
N ALA A 7 2.32 -18.27 9.43
CA ALA A 7 1.02 -17.76 8.99
C ALA A 7 0.41 -16.71 9.93
N THR A 8 0.87 -16.63 11.18
CA THR A 8 0.38 -15.69 12.19
C THR A 8 1.27 -14.45 12.34
N GLY A 9 2.38 -14.38 11.61
CA GLY A 9 3.29 -13.24 11.67
C GLY A 9 2.72 -12.01 10.97
N VAL A 10 3.16 -10.84 11.43
CA VAL A 10 2.96 -9.57 10.72
C VAL A 10 4.04 -9.47 9.63
N LEU A 11 3.62 -9.38 8.37
CA LEU A 11 4.54 -9.21 7.25
C LEU A 11 4.28 -7.87 6.58
N ALA A 12 5.30 -7.00 6.53
CA ALA A 12 5.25 -5.73 5.82
C ALA A 12 6.08 -5.80 4.54
N PHE A 13 5.50 -5.40 3.41
CA PHE A 13 6.14 -5.40 2.10
C PHE A 13 5.98 -4.04 1.44
N TRP A 14 7.10 -3.38 1.15
CA TRP A 14 7.13 -2.10 0.45
C TRP A 14 7.22 -2.29 -1.07
N TYR A 15 6.54 -1.44 -1.85
CA TYR A 15 6.63 -1.43 -3.31
C TYR A 15 6.56 -0.01 -3.91
N PRO A 16 7.20 0.24 -5.06
CA PRO A 16 7.14 1.53 -5.74
C PRO A 16 5.86 1.71 -6.56
N LEU A 17 5.34 2.95 -6.60
CA LEU A 17 4.26 3.36 -7.50
C LEU A 17 4.86 3.96 -8.78
N MET A 18 5.18 3.09 -9.75
CA MET A 18 5.62 3.49 -11.09
C MET A 18 4.41 3.55 -12.04
N GLU A 19 4.21 2.48 -12.82
CA GLU A 19 3.16 2.37 -13.81
C GLU A 19 1.88 1.74 -13.20
N PRO A 20 0.71 2.41 -13.30
CA PRO A 20 -0.54 1.88 -12.73
C PRO A 20 -0.89 0.44 -13.16
N PRO A 21 -0.68 0.00 -14.43
CA PRO A 21 -0.92 -1.39 -14.81
C PRO A 21 -0.04 -2.41 -14.08
N ALA A 22 1.23 -2.07 -13.82
CA ALA A 22 2.16 -2.95 -13.12
C ALA A 22 1.77 -3.11 -11.65
N VAL A 23 1.39 -2.01 -10.98
CA VAL A 23 0.87 -2.04 -9.60
C VAL A 23 -0.39 -2.88 -9.52
N ARG A 24 -1.38 -2.66 -10.39
CA ARG A 24 -2.61 -3.46 -10.43
C ARG A 24 -2.34 -4.94 -10.71
N LYS A 25 -1.35 -5.27 -11.54
CA LYS A 25 -0.96 -6.66 -11.77
C LYS A 25 -0.37 -7.27 -10.50
N PHE A 26 0.55 -6.57 -9.85
CA PHE A 26 1.13 -6.99 -8.58
C PHE A 26 0.06 -7.25 -7.51
N GLU A 27 -0.89 -6.33 -7.35
CA GLU A 27 -2.01 -6.49 -6.43
C GLU A 27 -2.86 -7.73 -6.73
N ARG A 28 -3.19 -7.98 -8.01
CA ARG A 28 -3.91 -9.19 -8.42
C ARG A 28 -3.12 -10.46 -8.14
N ASP A 29 -1.81 -10.45 -8.40
CA ASP A 29 -0.95 -11.60 -8.15
C ASP A 29 -0.85 -11.88 -6.63
N VAL A 30 -0.86 -10.85 -5.77
CA VAL A 30 -0.95 -10.99 -4.32
C VAL A 30 -2.29 -11.58 -3.89
N ILE A 31 -3.41 -11.08 -4.40
CA ILE A 31 -4.75 -11.62 -4.10
C ILE A 31 -4.83 -13.11 -4.51
N ALA A 32 -4.26 -13.47 -5.65
CA ALA A 32 -4.23 -14.84 -6.15
C ALA A 32 -3.45 -15.82 -5.26
N THR A 33 -2.63 -15.33 -4.32
CA THR A 33 -1.98 -16.19 -3.31
C THR A 33 -2.96 -16.77 -2.28
N GLY A 34 -4.18 -16.23 -2.19
CA GLY A 34 -5.19 -16.65 -1.22
C GLY A 34 -4.93 -16.19 0.22
N ILE A 35 -3.88 -15.38 0.46
CA ILE A 35 -3.60 -14.79 1.77
C ILE A 35 -4.69 -13.75 2.10
N ARG A 36 -5.20 -13.81 3.33
CA ARG A 36 -6.25 -12.93 3.86
C ARG A 36 -5.65 -11.87 4.78
N LYS A 37 -6.48 -10.94 5.27
CA LYS A 37 -6.05 -9.86 6.19
C LYS A 37 -4.87 -9.06 5.65
N ILE A 38 -4.98 -8.59 4.41
CA ILE A 38 -3.92 -7.78 3.78
C ILE A 38 -4.39 -6.34 3.71
N LEU A 39 -3.77 -5.48 4.52
CA LEU A 39 -3.97 -4.04 4.48
C LEU A 39 -3.01 -3.41 3.48
N LYS A 40 -3.52 -2.51 2.64
CA LYS A 40 -2.74 -1.72 1.69
C LYS A 40 -2.70 -0.27 2.15
N LEU A 41 -1.49 0.28 2.17
CA LEU A 41 -1.20 1.68 2.45
C LEU A 41 -0.51 2.25 1.22
N GLU A 42 -0.97 3.38 0.69
CA GLU A 42 -0.34 4.02 -0.47
C GLU A 42 -0.19 5.52 -0.24
N LEU A 43 0.91 6.08 -0.74
CA LEU A 43 1.19 7.51 -0.78
C LEU A 43 1.85 7.86 -2.11
N SER A 44 1.27 8.83 -2.83
CA SER A 44 1.74 9.37 -4.10
C SER A 44 1.79 10.88 -4.02
N VAL A 45 2.87 11.48 -4.52
CA VAL A 45 3.09 12.94 -4.57
C VAL A 45 3.03 13.50 -6.00
N LEU A 46 2.84 12.62 -6.98
CA LEU A 46 2.67 12.96 -8.39
C LEU A 46 1.31 12.42 -8.91
N PRO A 47 0.73 13.06 -9.94
CA PRO A 47 -0.52 12.61 -10.56
C PRO A 47 -0.35 11.28 -11.30
N GLU A 48 -1.43 10.50 -11.42
CA GLU A 48 -1.42 9.21 -12.14
C GLU A 48 -1.06 9.32 -13.62
N SER A 49 -1.31 10.49 -14.23
CA SER A 49 -0.98 10.77 -15.64
C SER A 49 0.53 10.85 -15.92
N ARG A 50 1.36 10.95 -14.88
CA ARG A 50 2.82 11.04 -15.04
C ARG A 50 3.44 9.65 -15.16
N SER A 51 3.87 9.30 -16.37
CA SER A 51 4.58 8.06 -16.66
C SER A 51 6.09 8.19 -16.46
N GLY A 52 6.78 7.04 -16.31
CA GLY A 52 8.24 6.97 -16.35
C GLY A 52 8.99 7.52 -15.11
N SER A 53 8.30 7.85 -14.03
CA SER A 53 8.90 8.29 -12.76
C SER A 53 8.26 7.57 -11.58
N LEU A 54 9.01 7.43 -10.49
CA LEU A 54 8.45 7.03 -9.19
C LEU A 54 7.49 8.13 -8.73
N ARG A 55 6.20 7.81 -8.64
CA ARG A 55 5.16 8.74 -8.17
C ARG A 55 4.99 8.71 -6.65
N GLY A 56 5.39 7.60 -6.04
CA GLY A 56 5.24 7.35 -4.63
C GLY A 56 5.53 5.90 -4.29
N CYS A 57 4.99 5.43 -3.18
CA CYS A 57 5.16 4.07 -2.71
C CYS A 57 3.90 3.53 -2.07
N GLY A 58 3.86 2.21 -1.94
CA GLY A 58 2.88 1.50 -1.15
C GLY A 58 3.53 0.52 -0.19
N MET A 59 2.75 0.11 0.81
CA MET A 59 3.09 -0.94 1.74
C MET A 59 1.90 -1.89 1.89
N LEU A 60 2.15 -3.18 1.71
CA LEU A 60 1.20 -4.24 2.08
C LEU A 60 1.57 -4.77 3.46
N VAL A 61 0.59 -4.85 4.35
CA VAL A 61 0.75 -5.41 5.70
C VAL A 61 -0.20 -6.60 5.85
N VAL A 62 0.36 -7.79 5.95
CA VAL A 62 -0.37 -9.04 6.23
C VAL A 62 -0.51 -9.21 7.72
N ASN A 63 -1.71 -9.59 8.18
CA ASN A 63 -2.07 -9.69 9.60
C ASN A 63 -1.72 -8.40 10.37
N PRO A 64 -2.21 -7.22 9.94
CA PRO A 64 -1.91 -5.98 10.65
C PRO A 64 -2.38 -6.07 12.11
N PRO A 65 -1.67 -5.44 13.05
CA PRO A 65 -2.17 -5.26 14.41
C PRO A 65 -3.55 -4.58 14.42
N TRP A 66 -4.29 -4.78 15.50
CA TRP A 66 -5.53 -4.05 15.75
C TRP A 66 -5.29 -2.53 15.67
N GLU A 67 -6.26 -1.78 15.15
CA GLU A 67 -6.20 -0.31 14.94
C GLU A 67 -5.11 0.21 14.00
N PHE A 68 -4.18 -0.61 13.52
CA PHE A 68 -3.06 -0.13 12.69
C PHE A 68 -3.50 0.67 11.46
N GLY A 69 -4.58 0.27 10.78
CA GLY A 69 -5.12 1.01 9.65
C GLY A 69 -5.73 2.37 10.03
N GLU A 70 -6.38 2.43 11.19
CA GLU A 70 -6.98 3.65 11.74
C GLU A 70 -5.92 4.65 12.18
N GLU A 71 -4.81 4.16 12.76
CA GLU A 71 -3.65 4.97 13.12
C GLU A 71 -2.84 5.42 11.90
N ALA A 72 -2.68 4.56 10.90
CA ALA A 72 -1.90 4.86 9.71
C ALA A 72 -2.56 5.92 8.80
N ALA A 73 -3.89 5.96 8.75
CA ALA A 73 -4.63 6.91 7.90
C ALA A 73 -4.30 8.40 8.20
N PRO A 74 -4.39 8.90 9.44
CA PRO A 74 -4.01 10.28 9.76
C PRO A 74 -2.51 10.53 9.58
N MET A 75 -1.64 9.55 9.84
CA MET A 75 -0.19 9.67 9.60
C MET A 75 0.11 9.86 8.12
N LEU A 76 -0.53 9.07 7.24
CA LEU A 76 -0.39 9.18 5.78
C LEU A 76 -0.92 10.53 5.27
N ALA A 77 -2.03 11.02 5.82
CA ALA A 77 -2.57 12.33 5.47
C ALA A 77 -1.58 13.45 5.81
N TRP A 78 -1.00 13.42 7.02
CA TRP A 78 0.01 14.37 7.45
C TRP A 78 1.29 14.30 6.59
N LEU A 79 1.78 13.09 6.31
CA LEU A 79 2.92 12.90 5.41
C LEU A 79 2.65 13.44 4.01
N TRP A 80 1.46 13.19 3.46
CA TRP A 80 1.10 13.67 2.13
C TRP A 80 1.06 15.21 2.07
N GLN A 81 0.53 15.89 3.09
CA GLN A 81 0.55 17.35 3.17
C GLN A 81 1.96 17.95 3.12
N ILE A 82 2.93 17.28 3.75
CA ILE A 82 4.33 17.74 3.78
C ILE A 82 5.06 17.40 2.47
N LEU A 83 4.87 16.18 1.97
CA LEU A 83 5.62 15.65 0.84
C LEU A 83 5.03 16.05 -0.52
N SER A 84 3.76 16.45 -0.57
CA SER A 84 3.07 16.95 -1.76
C SER A 84 2.70 18.43 -1.61
N PRO A 85 3.67 19.36 -1.70
CA PRO A 85 3.42 20.79 -1.48
C PRO A 85 2.46 21.41 -2.51
N ARG A 86 2.23 20.72 -3.64
CA ARG A 86 1.28 21.13 -4.69
C ARG A 86 -0.10 20.48 -4.54
N GLY A 87 -0.29 19.61 -3.55
CA GLY A 87 -1.54 18.84 -3.39
C GLY A 87 -1.78 17.84 -4.52
N GLU A 88 -0.72 17.35 -5.15
CA GLU A 88 -0.77 16.35 -6.23
C GLU A 88 -0.72 14.91 -5.67
N GLY A 89 -1.16 13.95 -6.48
CA GLY A 89 -1.19 12.54 -6.10
C GLY A 89 -2.30 12.24 -5.09
N GLY A 90 -2.00 11.46 -4.06
CA GLY A 90 -2.97 11.06 -3.05
C GLY A 90 -2.39 10.09 -2.04
N HIS A 91 -3.17 9.80 -1.00
CA HIS A 91 -2.83 8.81 0.01
C HIS A 91 -4.05 7.96 0.34
N GLY A 92 -3.85 6.76 0.85
CA GLY A 92 -4.97 5.88 1.17
C GLY A 92 -4.59 4.67 2.01
N VAL A 93 -5.57 4.20 2.76
CA VAL A 93 -5.54 2.92 3.48
C VAL A 93 -6.77 2.13 3.05
N SER A 94 -6.57 0.91 2.57
CA SER A 94 -7.66 0.05 2.10
C SER A 94 -7.33 -1.43 2.28
N TRP A 95 -8.32 -2.28 2.47
CA TRP A 95 -8.10 -3.73 2.42
C TRP A 95 -7.87 -4.21 0.99
N LEU A 96 -6.73 -4.85 0.75
CA LEU A 96 -6.44 -5.51 -0.52
C LEU A 96 -7.10 -6.89 -0.59
N ALA A 97 -7.06 -7.62 0.53
CA ALA A 97 -7.81 -8.85 0.73
C ALA A 97 -8.60 -8.72 2.03
N PRO A 98 -9.89 -9.13 2.04
CA PRO A 98 -10.75 -8.97 3.19
C PRO A 98 -10.23 -9.74 4.40
N GLU A 99 -10.67 -9.32 5.58
CA GLU A 99 -10.36 -9.96 6.85
C GLU A 99 -10.71 -11.46 6.87
#